data_AF-A0AAN7T0L5-F1
#
_entry.id   AF-A0AAN7T0L5-F1
#
_cell.length_a   1.000
_cell.length_b   1.000
_cell.length_c   1.000
_cell.angle_alpha   90.00
_cell.angle_beta   90.00
_cell.angle_gamma   90.00
#
_symmetry.space_group_name_H-M   'P 1'
#
loop_
_entity.id
_entity.type
_entity.pdbx_description
1 polymer ?
#
loop_
_entity_poly.entity_id
_entity_poly.type
_entity_poly.pdbx_seq_one_letter_code
_entity_poly.pdbx_strand_id
1 'polypeptide(L)'
;MVPRPLPYPNTHPNKGLQGTNTYASQGHFFAAYPSQQYEILRRIYWKRRGFFMAVNIPSLPEVERISTSIWRILGCNPSKFTLQGTNTYLLGKGSERILVDTAQGLPQWKDKLYETMLQEGETVKIKTCVLTHWHHDHVMGVKDVRGYSPSVKVYKHLGNRYDPDQTLQDEEILDIENGQKFSVGSEKDGNLFEVEAVHAPGHAKDHMCLLITKSSDPAEIGCIFTADNVLGHGTAVFEDLSAYVSSLKLMKERVGQGRRAFPGHGSVIDNAQLKLDEYITHRSMREDEAINVLIYGTTTAPGKSPLKTAEGFPQSVPPPEADIGKELVLGKEWKSMEMVKVIYRMYPENLWGPAEGGLLQVLEKLRGDGKVEKTAGGKWKASDSLMRDVVPDGVDAGSRSPVKL
;
A
#
# COMPACT_ATOMS: atom_id res chain seq x y z
N MET A 1 -24.55 -2.95 12.25
CA MET A 1 -23.61 -4.07 12.01
C MET A 1 -22.54 -3.55 11.07
N VAL A 2 -21.32 -3.38 11.58
CA VAL A 2 -20.15 -2.95 10.78
C VAL A 2 -19.77 -4.12 9.87
N PRO A 3 -19.54 -3.93 8.55
CA PRO A 3 -19.07 -5.00 7.69
C PRO A 3 -17.69 -5.48 8.19
N ARG A 4 -17.51 -6.79 8.34
CA ARG A 4 -16.18 -7.36 8.66
C ARG A 4 -15.21 -6.98 7.54
N PRO A 5 -13.95 -6.61 7.87
CA PRO A 5 -12.88 -6.56 6.89
C PRO A 5 -12.79 -7.92 6.17
N LEU A 6 -12.59 -7.88 4.85
CA LEU A 6 -12.33 -9.09 4.07
C LEU A 6 -11.02 -9.71 4.58
N PRO A 7 -10.98 -11.02 4.89
CA PRO A 7 -9.74 -11.65 5.32
C PRO A 7 -8.72 -11.63 4.19
N TYR A 8 -7.49 -11.24 4.53
CA TYR A 8 -6.33 -11.32 3.65
C TYR A 8 -6.13 -12.79 3.20
N PRO A 9 -5.85 -13.06 1.92
CA PRO A 9 -5.62 -14.41 1.46
C PRO A 9 -4.30 -14.95 2.06
N ASN A 10 -4.45 -16.00 2.87
CA ASN A 10 -3.39 -16.81 3.44
C ASN A 10 -2.32 -17.16 2.37
N THR A 11 -1.07 -16.74 2.56
CA THR A 11 0.02 -16.82 1.55
C THR A 11 0.81 -18.13 1.60
N HIS A 12 0.41 -19.15 2.37
CA HIS A 12 1.14 -20.42 2.47
C HIS A 12 1.37 -21.13 1.12
N PRO A 13 2.62 -21.50 0.79
CA PRO A 13 2.94 -22.69 0.03
C PRO A 13 3.72 -23.63 0.95
N ASN A 14 3.04 -24.29 1.91
CA ASN A 14 3.65 -25.39 2.65
C ASN A 14 2.68 -26.57 2.78
N LYS A 15 2.58 -27.33 1.69
CA LYS A 15 2.46 -28.79 1.82
C LYS A 15 3.84 -29.36 1.56
N GLY A 16 4.56 -29.65 2.65
CA GLY A 16 5.74 -30.48 2.60
C GLY A 16 5.40 -31.82 1.93
N LEU A 17 6.21 -32.20 0.95
CA LEU A 17 6.31 -33.58 0.52
C LEU A 17 7.06 -34.34 1.61
N GLN A 18 6.50 -35.48 2.00
CA GLN A 18 7.02 -36.51 2.91
C GLN A 18 6.77 -36.30 4.42
N GLY A 19 5.98 -37.22 5.00
CA GLY A 19 5.83 -37.38 6.45
C GLY A 19 4.42 -37.81 6.86
N THR A 20 4.17 -39.12 6.91
CA THR A 20 2.96 -39.71 7.48
C THR A 20 2.90 -39.48 9.00
N ASN A 21 1.79 -38.95 9.52
CA ASN A 21 1.12 -39.59 10.66
C ASN A 21 -0.27 -39.02 10.97
N THR A 22 -1.12 -39.98 11.32
CA THR A 22 -2.53 -39.96 11.72
C THR A 22 -2.78 -39.24 13.04
N TYR A 23 -3.87 -38.46 13.14
CA TYR A 23 -4.67 -38.38 14.37
C TYR A 23 -6.16 -38.15 14.06
N ALA A 24 -6.96 -38.62 15.01
CA ALA A 24 -8.28 -39.18 14.84
C ALA A 24 -9.43 -38.17 14.74
N SER A 25 -10.49 -38.65 14.10
CA SER A 25 -11.85 -38.16 14.12
C SER A 25 -12.36 -37.87 15.53
N GLN A 26 -12.83 -36.64 15.81
CA GLN A 26 -14.13 -36.33 16.45
C GLN A 26 -14.48 -34.87 16.11
N GLY A 27 -15.71 -34.65 15.63
CA GLY A 27 -16.08 -33.47 14.85
C GLY A 27 -16.56 -32.28 15.65
N HIS A 28 -16.37 -31.09 15.06
CA HIS A 28 -17.17 -29.89 15.30
C HIS A 28 -17.21 -29.02 14.03
N PHE A 29 -18.43 -28.78 13.54
CA PHE A 29 -18.88 -27.74 12.60
C PHE A 29 -18.00 -27.38 11.39
N PHE A 30 -18.29 -28.02 10.25
CA PHE A 30 -17.88 -27.55 8.93
C PHE A 30 -18.64 -26.27 8.54
N ALA A 31 -17.96 -25.12 8.58
CA ALA A 31 -18.32 -23.99 7.72
C ALA A 31 -17.56 -24.16 6.40
N ALA A 32 -18.20 -24.81 5.42
CA ALA A 32 -17.70 -24.89 4.06
C ALA A 32 -17.75 -23.50 3.42
N TYR A 33 -16.60 -22.85 3.26
CA TYR A 33 -16.47 -21.65 2.44
C TYR A 33 -16.02 -22.03 1.01
N PRO A 34 -16.54 -21.38 -0.05
CA PRO A 34 -16.30 -21.82 -1.42
C PRO A 34 -14.86 -21.55 -1.84
N SER A 35 -14.17 -22.60 -2.29
CA SER A 35 -12.85 -22.62 -2.93
C SER A 35 -12.71 -21.77 -4.20
N GLN A 36 -13.73 -21.00 -4.57
CA GLN A 36 -13.85 -20.29 -5.84
C GLN A 36 -13.16 -18.91 -5.84
N GLN A 37 -13.12 -18.19 -4.70
CA GLN A 37 -12.41 -16.90 -4.63
C GLN A 37 -10.88 -17.07 -4.69
N TYR A 38 -10.36 -18.18 -4.16
CA TYR A 38 -8.94 -18.55 -4.20
C TYR A 38 -8.46 -18.89 -5.61
N GLU A 39 -9.24 -19.66 -6.39
CA GLU A 39 -8.92 -19.98 -7.78
C GLU A 39 -9.08 -18.78 -8.73
N ILE A 40 -9.94 -17.81 -8.41
CA ILE A 40 -10.15 -16.62 -9.25
C ILE A 40 -8.92 -15.69 -9.19
N LEU A 41 -8.40 -15.34 -8.01
CA LEU A 41 -7.15 -14.56 -7.90
C LEU A 41 -5.94 -15.32 -8.48
N ARG A 42 -5.91 -16.66 -8.33
CA ARG A 42 -4.88 -17.54 -8.90
C ARG A 42 -4.93 -17.58 -10.44
N ARG A 43 -6.12 -17.61 -11.06
CA ARG A 43 -6.29 -17.66 -12.53
C ARG A 43 -6.26 -16.29 -13.22
N ILE A 44 -6.68 -15.21 -12.55
CA ILE A 44 -6.57 -13.82 -13.03
C ILE A 44 -5.11 -13.48 -13.40
N TYR A 45 -4.16 -14.05 -12.66
CA TYR A 45 -2.74 -13.84 -12.84
C TYR A 45 -2.02 -14.87 -13.73
N TRP A 46 -2.72 -15.90 -14.25
CA TRP A 46 -2.10 -17.05 -14.93
C TRP A 46 -2.47 -17.22 -16.42
N LYS A 47 -3.38 -16.41 -16.98
CA LYS A 47 -3.79 -16.53 -18.39
C LYS A 47 -3.64 -15.25 -19.24
N ARG A 48 -2.54 -14.51 -19.06
CA ARG A 48 -2.01 -13.62 -20.09
C ARG A 48 -0.48 -13.74 -20.18
N ARG A 49 -0.03 -14.79 -20.88
CA ARG A 49 1.17 -14.68 -21.70
C ARG A 49 0.86 -13.61 -22.76
N GLY A 50 1.31 -12.37 -22.56
CA GLY A 50 1.31 -11.36 -23.64
C GLY A 50 0.88 -9.93 -23.30
N PHE A 51 0.50 -9.56 -22.08
CA PHE A 51 0.17 -8.15 -21.78
C PHE A 51 0.48 -7.63 -20.37
N PHE A 52 1.14 -8.42 -19.53
CA PHE A 52 2.11 -7.82 -18.61
C PHE A 52 3.40 -7.81 -19.41
N MET A 53 3.89 -6.65 -19.83
CA MET A 53 5.35 -6.57 -19.95
C MET A 53 5.84 -6.98 -18.57
N ALA A 54 6.68 -8.02 -18.52
CA ALA A 54 7.41 -8.32 -17.31
C ALA A 54 7.97 -6.99 -16.85
N VAL A 55 7.48 -6.45 -15.72
CA VAL A 55 8.16 -5.34 -15.07
C VAL A 55 9.55 -5.91 -14.90
N ASN A 56 10.50 -5.40 -15.67
CA ASN A 56 11.87 -5.87 -15.63
C ASN A 56 12.43 -5.33 -14.32
N ILE A 57 12.02 -5.96 -13.22
CA ILE A 57 12.43 -5.60 -11.89
C ILE A 57 13.91 -5.97 -11.82
N PRO A 58 14.79 -5.00 -11.52
CA PRO A 58 16.21 -5.27 -11.45
C PRO A 58 16.48 -6.32 -10.38
N SER A 59 17.50 -7.14 -10.60
CA SER A 59 18.02 -7.98 -9.53
C SER A 59 18.58 -7.07 -8.44
N LEU A 60 18.20 -7.33 -7.19
CA LEU A 60 18.72 -6.62 -6.03
C LEU A 60 19.69 -7.55 -5.28
N PRO A 61 20.86 -7.06 -4.85
CA PRO A 61 21.71 -7.81 -3.93
C PRO A 61 20.96 -8.14 -2.64
N GLU A 62 21.19 -9.35 -2.10
CA GLU A 62 20.60 -9.80 -0.83
C GLU A 62 20.96 -8.88 0.34
N VAL A 63 22.19 -8.35 0.33
CA VAL A 63 22.68 -7.36 1.30
C VAL A 63 23.34 -6.22 0.53
N GLU A 64 22.95 -4.99 0.82
CA GLU A 64 23.49 -3.81 0.16
C GLU A 64 23.59 -2.63 1.13
N ARG A 65 24.76 -1.98 1.19
CA ARG A 65 24.94 -0.71 1.89
C ARG A 65 24.48 0.44 0.98
N ILE A 66 23.21 0.80 1.08
CA ILE A 66 22.56 1.78 0.20
C ILE A 66 22.86 3.24 0.56
N SER A 67 23.47 3.47 1.72
CA SER A 67 23.90 4.78 2.20
C SER A 67 24.96 4.66 3.30
N THR A 68 25.50 5.79 3.77
CA THR A 68 26.52 5.84 4.82
C THR A 68 26.12 5.10 6.11
N SER A 69 24.86 5.20 6.52
CA SER A 69 24.36 4.66 7.80
C SER A 69 23.24 3.62 7.62
N ILE A 70 23.02 3.13 6.39
CA ILE A 70 21.84 2.33 6.05
C ILE A 70 22.25 1.11 5.24
N TRP A 71 21.98 -0.06 5.80
CA TRP A 71 22.01 -1.34 5.08
C TRP A 71 20.59 -1.75 4.71
N ARG A 72 20.41 -2.29 3.50
CA ARG A 72 19.22 -3.03 3.08
C ARG A 72 19.56 -4.52 3.12
N ILE A 73 18.72 -5.31 3.76
CA ILE A 73 18.83 -6.77 3.83
C ILE A 73 17.50 -7.34 3.31
N LEU A 74 17.56 -8.08 2.21
CA LEU A 74 16.39 -8.71 1.62
C LEU A 74 15.92 -9.90 2.47
N GLY A 75 14.61 -10.06 2.59
CA GLY A 75 13.96 -11.17 3.26
C GLY A 75 14.12 -12.53 2.57
N CYS A 76 14.77 -12.58 1.40
CA CYS A 76 14.92 -13.77 0.56
C CYS A 76 13.58 -14.47 0.22
N ASN A 77 12.50 -13.68 0.14
CA ASN A 77 11.13 -14.13 -0.03
C ASN A 77 10.47 -13.54 -1.30
N PRO A 78 11.03 -13.74 -2.51
CA PRO A 78 10.49 -13.14 -3.73
C PRO A 78 9.09 -13.67 -4.07
N SER A 79 8.19 -12.77 -4.46
CA SER A 79 6.84 -13.12 -4.88
C SER A 79 6.19 -12.01 -5.71
N LYS A 80 4.94 -12.22 -6.13
CA LYS A 80 4.16 -11.17 -6.82
C LYS A 80 3.83 -9.97 -5.93
N PHE A 81 3.82 -10.14 -4.61
CA PHE A 81 3.49 -9.09 -3.65
C PHE A 81 4.73 -8.47 -3.03
N THR A 82 5.76 -9.29 -2.80
CA THR A 82 7.04 -8.88 -2.18
C THR A 82 8.13 -8.53 -3.20
N LEU A 83 7.83 -8.61 -4.50
CA LEU A 83 8.77 -8.35 -5.60
C LEU A 83 10.05 -9.22 -5.49
N GLN A 84 11.22 -8.60 -5.38
CA GLN A 84 12.50 -9.29 -5.14
C GLN A 84 12.60 -9.92 -3.73
N GLY A 85 11.74 -9.50 -2.80
CA GLY A 85 11.75 -9.84 -1.38
C GLY A 85 11.52 -8.58 -0.54
N THR A 86 11.15 -8.77 0.72
CA THR A 86 10.97 -7.67 1.67
C THR A 86 12.30 -6.99 1.96
N ASN A 87 12.36 -5.67 1.85
CA ASN A 87 13.47 -4.87 2.30
C ASN A 87 13.36 -4.66 3.82
N THR A 88 14.29 -5.25 4.57
CA THR A 88 14.54 -4.84 5.96
C THR A 88 15.71 -3.86 5.99
N TYR A 89 15.71 -2.93 6.95
CA TYR A 89 16.75 -1.88 7.01
C TYR A 89 17.45 -1.85 8.36
N LEU A 90 18.77 -1.95 8.34
CA LEU A 90 19.61 -1.81 9.53
C LEU A 90 20.25 -0.41 9.54
N LEU A 91 19.93 0.37 10.56
CA LEU A 91 20.17 1.81 10.62
C LEU A 91 21.18 2.20 11.71
N GLY A 92 21.92 3.26 11.43
CA GLY A 92 23.00 3.77 12.27
C GLY A 92 24.33 3.08 11.96
N LYS A 93 25.43 3.61 12.52
CA LYS A 93 26.80 3.08 12.32
C LYS A 93 27.55 2.76 13.62
N GLY A 94 26.91 2.93 14.77
CA GLY A 94 27.50 2.67 16.08
C GLY A 94 27.40 1.20 16.51
N SER A 95 27.68 0.94 17.79
CA SER A 95 27.50 -0.38 18.42
C SER A 95 26.03 -0.74 18.66
N GLU A 96 25.12 0.23 18.56
CA GLU A 96 23.68 0.02 18.64
C GLU A 96 23.04 0.37 17.30
N ARG A 97 22.11 -0.48 16.85
CA ARG A 97 21.37 -0.30 15.59
C ARG A 97 19.87 -0.24 15.82
N ILE A 98 19.18 0.41 14.87
CA ILE A 98 17.72 0.31 14.70
C ILE A 98 17.47 -0.62 13.53
N LEU A 99 16.62 -1.63 13.69
CA LEU A 99 16.16 -2.50 12.62
C LEU A 99 14.72 -2.12 12.23
N VAL A 100 14.46 -1.97 10.94
CA VAL A 100 13.12 -1.75 10.38
C VAL A 100 12.66 -3.02 9.68
N ASP A 101 11.53 -3.55 10.15
CA ASP A 101 10.93 -4.82 9.75
C ASP A 101 11.82 -6.06 9.92
N THR A 102 11.19 -7.23 9.84
CA THR A 102 11.82 -8.53 10.13
C THR A 102 11.52 -9.60 9.08
N ALA A 103 11.08 -9.18 7.89
CA ALA A 103 10.73 -10.07 6.79
C ALA A 103 9.73 -11.17 7.19
N GLN A 104 9.73 -12.29 6.43
CA GLN A 104 8.96 -13.51 6.72
C GLN A 104 9.65 -14.46 7.73
N GLY A 105 10.76 -14.05 8.37
CA GLY A 105 11.50 -14.93 9.29
C GLY A 105 12.12 -16.16 8.61
N LEU A 106 12.50 -16.06 7.33
CA LEU A 106 13.20 -17.14 6.64
C LEU A 106 14.62 -17.31 7.21
N PRO A 107 15.14 -18.54 7.36
CA PRO A 107 16.50 -18.78 7.87
C PRO A 107 17.58 -18.00 7.12
N GLN A 108 17.45 -17.87 5.79
CA GLN A 108 18.40 -17.13 4.96
C GLN A 108 18.45 -15.64 5.33
N TRP A 109 17.30 -15.01 5.58
CA TRP A 109 17.27 -13.62 6.03
C TRP A 109 17.96 -13.44 7.38
N LYS A 110 17.70 -14.36 8.34
CA LYS A 110 18.38 -14.37 9.64
C LYS A 110 19.88 -14.48 9.47
N ASP A 111 20.35 -15.43 8.65
CA ASP A 111 21.79 -15.64 8.43
C ASP A 111 22.42 -14.37 7.83
N LYS A 112 21.76 -13.71 6.87
CA LYS A 112 22.24 -12.43 6.30
C LYS A 112 22.23 -11.28 7.30
N LEU A 113 21.22 -11.20 8.15
CA LEU A 113 21.20 -10.22 9.25
C LEU A 113 22.40 -10.43 10.18
N TYR A 114 22.65 -11.67 10.60
CA TYR A 114 23.72 -11.97 11.56
C TYR A 114 25.10 -11.75 10.94
N GLU A 115 25.30 -12.18 9.69
CA GLU A 115 26.52 -11.90 8.92
C GLU A 115 26.79 -10.39 8.82
N THR A 116 25.76 -9.59 8.51
CA THR A 116 25.89 -8.12 8.41
C THR A 116 26.23 -7.49 9.75
N MET A 117 25.62 -7.95 10.85
CA MET A 117 25.90 -7.46 12.19
C MET A 117 27.33 -7.78 12.63
N LEU A 118 27.80 -9.00 12.39
CA LEU A 118 29.17 -9.43 12.68
C LEU A 118 30.20 -8.67 11.85
N GLN A 119 29.90 -8.40 10.57
CA GLN A 119 30.75 -7.59 9.69
C GLN A 119 30.94 -6.16 10.23
N GLU A 120 29.91 -5.58 10.84
CA GLU A 120 29.99 -4.23 11.43
C GLU A 120 30.64 -4.24 12.83
N GLY A 121 30.74 -5.40 13.48
CA GLY A 121 31.56 -5.63 14.67
C GLY A 121 30.95 -6.63 15.67
N GLU A 122 31.79 -7.38 16.37
CA GLU A 122 31.38 -8.46 17.30
C GLU A 122 30.47 -8.00 18.45
N THR A 123 30.51 -6.72 18.80
CA THR A 123 29.71 -6.13 19.90
C THR A 123 28.49 -5.35 19.43
N VAL A 124 28.24 -5.31 18.11
CA VAL A 124 27.09 -4.59 17.54
C VAL A 124 25.81 -5.35 17.89
N LYS A 125 24.81 -4.63 18.39
CA LYS A 125 23.51 -5.17 18.80
C LYS A 125 22.35 -4.34 18.26
N ILE A 126 21.18 -4.98 18.17
CA ILE A 126 19.94 -4.31 17.79
C ILE A 126 19.30 -3.78 19.08
N LYS A 127 19.25 -2.46 19.21
CA LYS A 127 18.64 -1.80 20.37
C LYS A 127 17.13 -1.68 20.22
N THR A 128 16.70 -1.33 19.01
CA THR A 128 15.32 -1.04 18.66
C THR A 128 14.98 -1.78 17.39
N CYS A 129 13.86 -2.50 17.38
CA CYS A 129 13.24 -3.03 16.18
C CYS A 129 11.88 -2.34 15.99
N VAL A 130 11.65 -1.77 14.82
CA VAL A 130 10.39 -1.10 14.46
C VAL A 130 9.71 -1.90 13.36
N LEU A 131 8.50 -2.38 13.64
CA LEU A 131 7.63 -3.07 12.70
C LEU A 131 6.67 -2.07 12.08
N THR A 132 6.66 -1.99 10.75
CA THR A 132 5.92 -0.97 10.01
C THR A 132 4.42 -1.24 10.01
N HIS A 133 3.99 -2.51 9.92
CA HIS A 133 2.59 -2.92 9.97
C HIS A 133 2.46 -4.43 10.21
N TRP A 134 1.24 -4.93 10.37
CA TRP A 134 0.96 -6.32 10.79
C TRP A 134 1.27 -7.41 9.76
N HIS A 135 1.48 -7.11 8.47
CA HIS A 135 1.65 -8.16 7.46
C HIS A 135 2.83 -9.08 7.79
N HIS A 136 2.60 -10.39 7.63
CA HIS A 136 3.53 -11.46 8.00
C HIS A 136 4.93 -11.30 7.38
N ASP A 137 5.02 -10.71 6.20
CA ASP A 137 6.29 -10.44 5.53
C ASP A 137 7.06 -9.24 6.09
N HIS A 138 6.58 -8.62 7.17
CA HIS A 138 7.27 -7.57 7.90
C HIS A 138 7.53 -7.94 9.38
N VAL A 139 6.83 -8.93 9.94
CA VAL A 139 6.80 -9.17 11.40
C VAL A 139 7.30 -10.55 11.86
N MET A 140 7.48 -11.51 10.94
CA MET A 140 7.69 -12.91 11.34
C MET A 140 9.10 -13.23 11.86
N GLY A 141 10.09 -12.37 11.61
CA GLY A 141 11.47 -12.58 12.06
C GLY A 141 11.78 -12.03 13.46
N VAL A 142 10.79 -11.57 14.22
CA VAL A 142 11.00 -10.97 15.56
C VAL A 142 11.74 -11.92 16.52
N LYS A 143 11.43 -13.23 16.47
CA LYS A 143 12.10 -14.25 17.30
C LYS A 143 13.60 -14.34 16.99
N ASP A 144 13.97 -14.27 15.72
CA ASP A 144 15.36 -14.29 15.29
C ASP A 144 16.12 -13.04 15.75
N VAL A 145 15.47 -11.88 15.74
CA VAL A 145 16.03 -10.61 16.24
C VAL A 145 16.30 -10.68 17.75
N ARG A 146 15.36 -11.23 18.53
CA ARG A 146 15.53 -11.45 19.97
C ARG A 146 16.61 -12.50 20.27
N GLY A 147 16.75 -13.52 19.42
CA GLY A 147 17.82 -14.50 19.51
C GLY A 147 19.21 -13.87 19.40
N TYR A 148 19.36 -12.85 18.54
CA TYR A 148 20.62 -12.11 18.39
C TYR A 148 20.81 -11.03 19.46
N SER A 149 19.74 -10.33 19.82
CA SER A 149 19.76 -9.20 20.76
C SER A 149 18.64 -9.35 21.80
N PRO A 150 18.88 -10.09 22.90
CA PRO A 150 17.84 -10.37 23.89
C PRO A 150 17.24 -9.14 24.58
N SER A 151 17.98 -8.02 24.61
CA SER A 151 17.52 -6.75 25.20
C SER A 151 16.83 -5.82 24.18
N VAL A 152 16.59 -6.27 22.95
CA VAL A 152 15.95 -5.46 21.91
C VAL A 152 14.55 -5.04 22.34
N LYS A 153 14.22 -3.77 22.13
CA LYS A 153 12.84 -3.30 22.25
C LYS A 153 12.16 -3.38 20.89
N VAL A 154 11.07 -4.13 20.81
CA VAL A 154 10.29 -4.27 19.58
C VAL A 154 9.07 -3.38 19.67
N TYR A 155 8.86 -2.61 18.62
CA TYR A 155 7.86 -1.56 18.56
C TYR A 155 6.94 -1.78 17.34
N LYS A 156 5.63 -1.60 17.53
CA LYS A 156 4.62 -1.61 16.47
C LYS A 156 3.43 -0.76 16.90
N HIS A 157 2.75 -0.10 15.97
CA HIS A 157 1.51 0.61 16.31
C HIS A 157 0.40 -0.37 16.73
N LEU A 158 -0.12 -0.21 17.96
CA LEU A 158 -1.11 -1.09 18.59
C LEU A 158 -2.55 -0.55 18.48
N GLY A 159 -2.75 0.62 17.85
CA GLY A 159 -4.08 1.14 17.49
C GLY A 159 -4.89 0.23 16.55
N ASN A 160 -4.23 -0.81 16.01
CA ASN A 160 -4.85 -1.96 15.36
C ASN A 160 -4.34 -3.26 16.02
N ARG A 161 -5.19 -3.94 16.79
CA ARG A 161 -4.90 -5.29 17.33
C ARG A 161 -5.16 -6.41 16.32
N TYR A 162 -5.34 -6.06 15.05
CA TYR A 162 -5.56 -7.02 14.00
C TYR A 162 -4.26 -7.76 13.70
N ASP A 163 -4.24 -9.04 14.07
CA ASP A 163 -3.19 -10.01 13.78
C ASP A 163 -3.89 -11.36 13.54
N PRO A 164 -4.49 -11.55 12.36
CA PRO A 164 -5.31 -12.73 12.08
C PRO A 164 -4.50 -14.03 12.13
N ASP A 165 -3.19 -13.94 11.90
CA ASP A 165 -2.27 -15.06 11.84
C ASP A 165 -1.53 -15.29 13.18
N GLN A 166 -1.84 -14.50 14.22
CA GLN A 166 -1.25 -14.60 15.57
C GLN A 166 0.29 -14.56 15.55
N THR A 167 0.85 -13.80 14.62
CA THR A 167 2.28 -13.70 14.36
C THR A 167 3.08 -13.16 15.54
N LEU A 168 2.44 -12.38 16.42
CA LEU A 168 3.08 -11.69 17.55
C LEU A 168 2.51 -12.09 18.91
N GLN A 169 1.71 -13.16 19.01
CA GLN A 169 0.95 -13.50 20.22
C GLN A 169 1.81 -13.69 21.49
N ASP A 170 3.02 -14.22 21.35
CA ASP A 170 3.93 -14.49 22.46
C ASP A 170 5.05 -13.44 22.61
N GLU A 171 4.98 -12.35 21.83
CA GLU A 171 6.01 -11.32 21.80
C GLU A 171 5.59 -10.10 22.62
N GLU A 172 6.51 -9.55 23.41
CA GLU A 172 6.31 -8.26 24.07
C GLU A 172 6.50 -7.13 23.06
N ILE A 173 5.41 -6.50 22.66
CA ILE A 173 5.42 -5.41 21.67
C ILE A 173 5.04 -4.09 22.36
N LEU A 174 5.91 -3.10 22.20
CA LEU A 174 5.67 -1.74 22.68
C LEU A 174 4.91 -0.93 21.62
N ASP A 175 3.99 -0.07 22.06
CA ASP A 175 3.27 0.80 21.13
C ASP A 175 4.19 1.86 20.52
N ILE A 176 3.85 2.27 19.29
CA ILE A 176 4.46 3.41 18.60
C ILE A 176 3.40 4.48 18.40
N GLU A 177 3.71 5.68 18.85
CA GLU A 177 2.90 6.87 18.58
C GLU A 177 3.45 7.66 17.38
N ASN A 178 2.55 8.36 16.68
CA ASN A 178 2.96 9.31 15.66
C ASN A 178 3.86 10.40 16.26
N GLY A 179 5.00 10.68 15.63
CA GLY A 179 6.01 11.64 16.10
C GLY A 179 7.01 11.05 17.10
N GLN A 180 6.88 9.79 17.51
CA GLN A 180 7.83 9.14 18.40
C GLN A 180 9.20 8.99 17.71
N LYS A 181 10.28 9.29 18.44
CA LYS A 181 11.65 9.26 17.91
C LYS A 181 12.44 8.09 18.44
N PHE A 182 13.24 7.49 17.57
CA PHE A 182 14.17 6.42 17.89
C PHE A 182 15.56 6.82 17.44
N SER A 183 16.51 6.81 18.39
CA SER A 183 17.88 7.27 18.14
C SER A 183 18.92 6.26 18.64
N VAL A 184 20.01 6.15 17.89
CA VAL A 184 21.22 5.39 18.23
C VAL A 184 22.46 6.24 17.98
N GLY A 185 23.55 5.93 18.67
CA GLY A 185 24.78 6.74 18.62
C GLY A 185 24.65 8.06 19.38
N SER A 186 25.62 8.95 19.18
CA SER A 186 25.68 10.25 19.83
C SER A 186 26.31 11.31 18.91
N GLU A 187 26.01 12.59 19.16
CA GLU A 187 26.65 13.70 18.43
C GLU A 187 28.15 13.75 18.73
N LYS A 188 28.53 13.44 19.98
CA LYS A 188 29.93 13.40 20.43
C LYS A 188 30.76 12.39 19.66
N ASP A 189 30.19 11.23 19.36
CA ASP A 189 30.88 10.15 18.63
C ASP A 189 30.72 10.29 17.10
N GLY A 190 30.07 11.35 16.62
CA GLY A 190 29.86 11.61 15.20
C GLY A 190 29.06 10.52 14.48
N ASN A 191 28.21 9.79 15.21
CA ASN A 191 27.46 8.63 14.71
C ASN A 191 25.97 8.65 15.08
N LEU A 192 25.44 9.78 15.56
CA LEU A 192 24.01 9.93 15.82
C LEU A 192 23.20 9.64 14.57
N PHE A 193 22.21 8.76 14.72
CA PHE A 193 21.19 8.48 13.74
C PHE A 193 19.83 8.46 14.43
N GLU A 194 18.85 9.18 13.89
CA GLU A 194 17.51 9.31 14.46
C GLU A 194 16.45 9.22 13.36
N VAL A 195 15.40 8.46 13.67
CA VAL A 195 14.17 8.41 12.88
C VAL A 195 12.98 8.83 13.72
N GLU A 196 12.02 9.47 13.07
CA GLU A 196 10.72 9.81 13.62
C GLU A 196 9.62 8.94 12.98
N ALA A 197 8.76 8.37 13.80
CA ALA A 197 7.59 7.61 13.39
C ALA A 197 6.53 8.54 12.78
N VAL A 198 6.04 8.18 11.59
CA VAL A 198 4.97 8.89 10.88
C VAL A 198 3.83 7.92 10.64
N HIS A 199 2.73 8.07 11.39
CA HIS A 199 1.56 7.22 11.23
C HIS A 199 0.89 7.54 9.89
N ALA A 200 0.86 6.54 9.01
CA ALA A 200 0.47 6.68 7.62
C ALA A 200 -0.51 5.58 7.23
N PRO A 201 -1.71 5.52 7.85
CA PRO A 201 -2.67 4.46 7.59
C PRO A 201 -3.18 4.46 6.15
N GLY A 202 -3.65 3.31 5.68
CA GLY A 202 -4.24 3.19 4.35
C GLY A 202 -3.91 1.85 3.73
N HIS A 203 -2.62 1.54 3.58
CA HIS A 203 -2.19 0.18 3.26
C HIS A 203 -2.68 -0.81 4.32
N ALA A 204 -2.36 -0.50 5.57
CA ALA A 204 -2.92 -1.13 6.77
C ALA A 204 -3.25 -0.02 7.78
N LYS A 205 -4.17 -0.29 8.71
CA LYS A 205 -4.56 0.70 9.75
C LYS A 205 -3.41 1.10 10.69
N ASP A 206 -2.49 0.19 10.94
CA ASP A 206 -1.29 0.36 11.79
C ASP A 206 -0.03 0.75 11.02
N HIS A 207 -0.16 1.08 9.73
CA HIS A 207 0.99 1.38 8.89
C HIS A 207 1.77 2.61 9.38
N MET A 208 3.08 2.42 9.56
CA MET A 208 4.02 3.40 10.05
C MET A 208 5.16 3.58 9.04
N CYS A 209 5.38 4.82 8.63
CA CYS A 209 6.58 5.25 7.92
C CYS A 209 7.62 5.76 8.93
N LEU A 210 8.89 5.84 8.52
CA LEU A 210 9.96 6.41 9.34
C LEU A 210 10.68 7.52 8.58
N LEU A 211 10.75 8.73 9.15
CA LEU A 211 11.46 9.87 8.57
C LEU A 211 12.82 10.04 9.26
N ILE A 212 13.91 10.12 8.50
CA ILE A 212 15.23 10.37 9.06
C ILE A 212 15.34 11.85 9.47
N THR A 213 15.46 12.12 10.77
CA THR A 213 15.55 13.48 11.32
C THR A 213 16.99 13.88 11.66
N LYS A 214 17.85 12.91 11.97
CA LYS A 214 19.29 13.13 12.20
C LYS A 214 20.11 12.01 11.59
N SER A 215 21.23 12.36 10.98
CA SER A 215 22.25 11.41 10.55
C SER A 215 23.62 12.10 10.49
N SER A 216 24.70 11.31 10.62
CA SER A 216 26.05 11.76 10.31
C SER A 216 26.28 12.04 8.81
N ASP A 217 25.38 11.57 7.94
CA ASP A 217 25.36 11.89 6.51
C ASP A 217 24.22 12.88 6.21
N PRO A 218 24.52 14.14 5.84
CA PRO A 218 23.51 15.13 5.48
C PRO A 218 22.63 14.73 4.29
N ALA A 219 23.07 13.78 3.44
CA ALA A 219 22.29 13.24 2.32
C ALA A 219 21.11 12.36 2.79
N GLU A 220 21.16 11.82 4.01
CA GLU A 220 20.13 10.95 4.59
C GLU A 220 19.02 11.75 5.29
N ILE A 221 19.32 12.95 5.81
CA ILE A 221 18.35 13.77 6.55
C ILE A 221 17.19 14.16 5.64
N GLY A 222 15.97 13.84 6.06
CA GLY A 222 14.74 14.05 5.31
C GLY A 222 14.37 12.93 4.34
N CYS A 223 15.17 11.86 4.22
CA CYS A 223 14.74 10.63 3.54
C CYS A 223 13.68 9.88 4.38
N ILE A 224 12.86 9.07 3.71
CA ILE A 224 11.72 8.38 4.35
C ILE A 224 11.71 6.88 4.02
N PHE A 225 11.47 6.05 5.02
CA PHE A 225 11.12 4.64 4.83
C PHE A 225 9.61 4.54 4.62
N THR A 226 9.20 4.08 3.43
CA THR A 226 7.79 4.14 2.99
C THR A 226 7.03 2.84 3.21
N ALA A 227 7.74 1.76 3.59
CA ALA A 227 7.18 0.42 3.74
C ALA A 227 6.25 0.11 2.56
N ASP A 228 5.04 -0.38 2.83
CA ASP A 228 4.10 -0.80 1.79
C ASP A 228 3.14 0.31 1.30
N ASN A 229 3.32 1.56 1.74
CA ASN A 229 2.52 2.64 1.19
C ASN A 229 3.02 3.07 -0.20
N VAL A 230 4.33 3.06 -0.43
CA VAL A 230 4.95 3.38 -1.73
C VAL A 230 6.06 2.38 -2.00
N LEU A 231 5.96 1.67 -3.12
CA LEU A 231 6.90 0.62 -3.53
C LEU A 231 7.93 1.16 -4.52
N GLY A 232 9.10 0.52 -4.57
CA GLY A 232 10.15 0.84 -5.54
C GLY A 232 9.75 0.56 -6.98
N HIS A 233 8.85 -0.40 -7.20
CA HIS A 233 8.30 -0.73 -8.51
C HIS A 233 6.80 -1.01 -8.42
N GLY A 234 6.07 -0.66 -9.49
CA GLY A 234 4.62 -0.85 -9.54
C GLY A 234 3.88 0.00 -8.51
N THR A 235 2.72 -0.51 -8.08
CA THR A 235 1.80 0.18 -7.16
C THR A 235 1.45 -0.69 -5.96
N ALA A 236 1.32 -0.08 -4.78
CA ALA A 236 0.82 -0.75 -3.59
C ALA A 236 -0.69 -1.07 -3.63
N VAL A 237 -1.10 -2.03 -2.81
CA VAL A 237 -2.50 -2.30 -2.44
C VAL A 237 -2.85 -1.56 -1.13
N PHE A 238 -4.14 -1.41 -0.82
CA PHE A 238 -4.59 -0.73 0.40
C PHE A 238 -5.93 -1.25 0.91
N GLU A 239 -6.13 -1.15 2.22
CA GLU A 239 -7.37 -1.45 2.93
C GLU A 239 -8.37 -0.27 2.85
N ASP A 240 -7.87 0.96 2.96
CA ASP A 240 -8.67 2.21 2.97
C ASP A 240 -8.05 3.26 2.06
N LEU A 241 -8.70 3.53 0.92
CA LEU A 241 -8.26 4.53 -0.04
C LEU A 241 -8.19 5.96 0.52
N SER A 242 -9.14 6.35 1.36
CA SER A 242 -9.22 7.72 1.88
C SER A 242 -8.06 8.00 2.84
N ALA A 243 -7.84 7.07 3.76
CA ALA A 243 -6.68 7.10 4.65
C ALA A 243 -5.38 7.05 3.84
N TYR A 244 -5.30 6.16 2.84
CA TYR A 244 -4.13 6.00 1.99
C TYR A 244 -3.76 7.28 1.24
N VAL A 245 -4.70 7.94 0.56
CA VAL A 245 -4.44 9.20 -0.15
C VAL A 245 -4.03 10.32 0.82
N SER A 246 -4.66 10.39 1.98
CA SER A 246 -4.28 11.35 3.03
C SER A 246 -2.86 11.10 3.53
N SER A 247 -2.48 9.84 3.72
CA SER A 247 -1.14 9.42 4.09
C SER A 247 -0.11 9.72 3.00
N LEU A 248 -0.42 9.51 1.73
CA LEU A 248 0.49 9.90 0.63
C LEU A 248 0.76 11.41 0.62
N LYS A 249 -0.27 12.24 0.86
CA LYS A 249 -0.12 13.70 0.96
C LYS A 249 0.74 14.09 2.16
N LEU A 250 0.49 13.49 3.32
CA LEU A 250 1.30 13.67 4.52
C LEU A 250 2.76 13.28 4.27
N MET A 251 3.01 12.11 3.68
CA MET A 251 4.36 11.65 3.35
C MET A 251 5.09 12.63 2.42
N LYS A 252 4.38 13.20 1.44
CA LYS A 252 4.94 14.20 0.51
C LYS A 252 5.34 15.50 1.20
N GLU A 253 4.51 15.96 2.15
CA GLU A 253 4.79 17.15 2.95
C GLU A 253 6.00 16.94 3.89
N ARG A 254 6.11 15.73 4.45
CA ARG A 254 7.11 15.40 5.47
C ARG A 254 8.49 15.07 4.92
N VAL A 255 8.55 14.44 3.74
CA VAL A 255 9.83 14.08 3.10
C VAL A 255 10.57 15.32 2.61
N GLY A 256 11.89 15.35 2.78
CA GLY A 256 12.71 16.46 2.33
C GLY A 256 12.72 16.61 0.79
N GLN A 257 12.87 17.85 0.32
CA GLN A 257 12.97 18.14 -1.10
C GLN A 257 14.10 17.35 -1.78
N GLY A 258 13.78 16.63 -2.85
CA GLY A 258 14.77 15.84 -3.61
C GLY A 258 15.40 14.67 -2.84
N ARG A 259 14.80 14.26 -1.71
CA ARG A 259 15.29 13.14 -0.90
C ARG A 259 14.81 11.79 -1.42
N ARG A 260 15.57 10.76 -1.05
CA ARG A 260 15.29 9.37 -1.39
C ARG A 260 14.18 8.80 -0.50
N ALA A 261 13.52 7.77 -1.00
CA ALA A 261 12.63 6.91 -0.23
C ALA A 261 13.11 5.45 -0.25
N PHE A 262 12.87 4.76 0.87
CA PHE A 262 13.30 3.40 1.12
C PHE A 262 12.06 2.50 1.31
N PRO A 263 11.60 1.80 0.26
CA PRO A 263 10.33 1.08 0.28
C PRO A 263 10.41 -0.28 0.95
N GLY A 264 9.28 -0.81 1.42
CA GLY A 264 9.19 -2.19 1.93
C GLY A 264 9.53 -3.23 0.87
N HIS A 265 9.28 -2.92 -0.41
CA HIS A 265 9.59 -3.79 -1.55
C HIS A 265 10.12 -3.00 -2.74
N GLY A 266 11.06 -3.59 -3.49
CA GLY A 266 11.64 -3.00 -4.69
C GLY A 266 12.86 -2.11 -4.45
N SER A 267 13.31 -1.41 -5.50
CA SER A 267 14.51 -0.57 -5.44
C SER A 267 14.33 0.68 -4.60
N VAL A 268 15.44 1.27 -4.18
CA VAL A 268 15.46 2.64 -3.62
C VAL A 268 14.82 3.61 -4.62
N ILE A 269 14.03 4.54 -4.10
CA ILE A 269 13.37 5.59 -4.89
C ILE A 269 14.24 6.84 -4.79
N ASP A 270 14.82 7.29 -5.91
CA ASP A 270 15.76 8.41 -5.90
C ASP A 270 15.11 9.76 -5.57
N ASN A 271 13.85 9.95 -5.99
CA ASN A 271 13.08 11.15 -5.68
C ASN A 271 11.71 10.77 -5.10
N ALA A 272 11.61 10.84 -3.77
CA ALA A 272 10.43 10.46 -3.03
C ALA A 272 9.20 11.31 -3.38
N GLN A 273 9.37 12.64 -3.49
CA GLN A 273 8.26 13.55 -3.80
C GLN A 273 7.68 13.29 -5.18
N LEU A 274 8.53 13.08 -6.18
CA LEU A 274 8.08 12.72 -7.53
C LEU A 274 7.28 11.42 -7.50
N LYS A 275 7.79 10.40 -6.78
CA LYS A 275 7.11 9.10 -6.68
C LYS A 275 5.78 9.19 -5.94
N LEU A 276 5.72 10.01 -4.90
CA LEU A 276 4.48 10.30 -4.17
C LEU A 276 3.48 11.05 -5.04
N ASP A 277 3.93 11.99 -5.87
CA ASP A 277 3.07 12.68 -6.83
C ASP A 277 2.52 11.73 -7.90
N GLU A 278 3.32 10.81 -8.41
CA GLU A 278 2.86 9.74 -9.29
C GLU A 278 1.74 8.93 -8.63
N TYR A 279 1.95 8.51 -7.38
CA TYR A 279 0.96 7.74 -6.61
C TYR A 279 -0.32 8.54 -6.34
N ILE A 280 -0.20 9.80 -5.89
CA ILE A 280 -1.36 10.69 -5.62
C ILE A 280 -2.15 10.93 -6.91
N THR A 281 -1.46 11.23 -8.01
CA THR A 281 -2.10 11.45 -9.32
C THR A 281 -2.83 10.18 -9.74
N HIS A 282 -2.16 9.02 -9.64
CA HIS A 282 -2.73 7.72 -9.97
C HIS A 282 -3.99 7.38 -9.16
N ARG A 283 -4.05 7.77 -7.89
CA ARG A 283 -5.26 7.54 -7.07
C ARG A 283 -6.35 8.58 -7.33
N SER A 284 -5.98 9.83 -7.60
CA SER A 284 -6.92 10.90 -7.94
C SER A 284 -7.62 10.64 -9.28
N MET A 285 -6.94 10.00 -10.24
CA MET A 285 -7.55 9.61 -11.52
C MET A 285 -8.83 8.79 -11.35
N ARG A 286 -8.90 7.90 -10.36
CA ARG A 286 -10.09 7.09 -10.10
C ARG A 286 -11.26 7.92 -9.55
N GLU A 287 -10.95 8.93 -8.73
CA GLU A 287 -11.94 9.89 -8.25
C GLU A 287 -12.52 10.68 -9.42
N ASP A 288 -11.66 11.15 -10.33
CA ASP A 288 -12.08 11.87 -11.54
C ASP A 288 -12.94 11.00 -12.45
N GLU A 289 -12.57 9.74 -12.68
CA GLU A 289 -13.39 8.77 -13.44
C GLU A 289 -14.77 8.59 -12.81
N ALA A 290 -14.84 8.42 -11.49
CA ALA A 290 -16.09 8.24 -10.78
C ALA A 290 -16.97 9.49 -10.89
N ILE A 291 -16.39 10.68 -10.69
CA ILE A 291 -17.08 11.97 -10.85
C ILE A 291 -17.58 12.12 -12.29
N ASN A 292 -16.73 11.88 -13.28
CA ASN A 292 -17.10 12.03 -14.67
C ASN A 292 -18.24 11.08 -15.06
N VAL A 293 -18.26 9.84 -14.54
CA VAL A 293 -19.38 8.93 -14.79
C VAL A 293 -20.66 9.42 -14.14
N LEU A 294 -20.60 9.97 -12.93
CA LEU A 294 -21.77 10.51 -12.25
C LEU A 294 -22.35 11.73 -12.98
N ILE A 295 -21.52 12.58 -13.58
CA ILE A 295 -21.93 13.83 -14.25
C ILE A 295 -22.26 13.59 -15.74
N TYR A 296 -21.39 12.91 -16.46
CA TYR A 296 -21.40 12.79 -17.92
C TYR A 296 -21.72 11.36 -18.40
N GLY A 297 -21.71 10.37 -17.51
CA GLY A 297 -21.88 8.96 -17.89
C GLY A 297 -20.69 8.34 -18.60
N THR A 298 -19.54 9.01 -18.64
CA THR A 298 -18.29 8.54 -19.25
C THR A 298 -17.10 8.77 -18.31
N THR A 299 -15.96 8.13 -18.57
CA THR A 299 -14.74 8.26 -17.76
C THR A 299 -13.98 9.57 -17.98
N THR A 300 -14.36 10.37 -18.99
CA THR A 300 -13.64 11.57 -19.40
C THR A 300 -14.62 12.69 -19.68
N ALA A 301 -14.43 13.83 -19.03
CA ALA A 301 -15.25 15.02 -19.27
C ALA A 301 -15.22 15.45 -20.76
N PRO A 302 -16.32 16.00 -21.29
CA PRO A 302 -16.36 16.52 -22.66
C PRO A 302 -15.22 17.49 -22.97
N GLY A 303 -14.58 17.34 -24.14
CA GLY A 303 -13.47 18.19 -24.57
C GLY A 303 -12.13 17.96 -23.85
N LYS A 304 -12.04 16.98 -22.93
CA LYS A 304 -10.79 16.59 -22.29
C LYS A 304 -10.21 15.33 -22.93
N SER A 305 -8.89 15.24 -22.95
CA SER A 305 -8.20 13.99 -23.30
C SER A 305 -8.23 13.03 -22.12
N PRO A 306 -8.29 11.70 -22.35
CA PRO A 306 -8.17 10.69 -21.30
C PRO A 306 -6.85 10.87 -20.54
N LEU A 307 -6.91 10.70 -19.22
CA LEU A 307 -5.72 10.75 -18.37
C LEU A 307 -4.81 9.56 -18.70
N LYS A 308 -3.52 9.85 -18.93
CA LYS A 308 -2.48 8.85 -19.22
C LYS A 308 -1.59 8.68 -18.00
N THR A 309 -1.19 7.45 -17.70
CA THR A 309 -0.15 7.18 -16.71
C THR A 309 1.24 7.49 -17.29
N ALA A 310 2.24 7.69 -16.43
CA ALA A 310 3.64 7.90 -16.83
C ALA A 310 4.22 6.73 -17.66
N GLU A 311 3.66 5.53 -17.53
CA GLU A 311 4.03 4.33 -18.29
C GLU A 311 3.36 4.27 -19.68
N GLY A 312 2.66 5.32 -20.10
CA GLY A 312 2.00 5.41 -21.40
C GLY A 312 0.73 4.56 -21.52
N PHE A 313 0.32 3.86 -20.46
CA PHE A 313 -0.93 3.11 -20.46
C PHE A 313 -2.13 4.04 -20.21
N PRO A 314 -3.15 4.02 -21.08
CA PRO A 314 -4.44 4.61 -20.76
C PRO A 314 -5.05 3.77 -19.62
N GLN A 315 -5.18 4.37 -18.44
CA GLN A 315 -5.85 3.71 -17.31
C GLN A 315 -7.36 3.69 -17.46
N SER A 316 -7.87 4.75 -18.10
CA SER A 316 -9.24 4.87 -18.56
C SER A 316 -9.32 4.46 -20.02
N VAL A 317 -10.44 3.85 -20.37
CA VAL A 317 -10.81 3.63 -21.77
C VAL A 317 -11.34 4.97 -22.27
N PRO A 318 -10.78 5.56 -23.34
CA PRO A 318 -11.39 6.71 -23.98
C PRO A 318 -12.84 6.34 -24.34
N PRO A 319 -13.81 7.26 -24.19
CA PRO A 319 -15.12 7.02 -24.80
C PRO A 319 -14.91 6.69 -26.29
N PRO A 320 -15.66 5.72 -26.86
CA PRO A 320 -15.63 5.48 -28.30
C PRO A 320 -15.96 6.80 -28.98
N GLU A 321 -15.39 7.08 -30.15
CA GLU A 321 -15.57 8.37 -30.84
C GLU A 321 -17.07 8.75 -30.99
N ALA A 322 -17.95 7.75 -31.05
CA ALA A 322 -19.41 7.91 -31.08
C ALA A 322 -20.08 8.36 -29.75
N ASP A 323 -19.36 8.37 -28.63
CA ASP A 323 -19.81 8.85 -27.31
C ASP A 323 -19.10 10.16 -26.89
N ILE A 324 -18.11 10.63 -27.68
CA ILE A 324 -17.54 11.96 -27.52
C ILE A 324 -18.59 12.96 -28.00
N GLY A 325 -19.36 13.52 -27.06
CA GLY A 325 -20.40 14.52 -27.34
C GLY A 325 -21.84 14.13 -26.97
N LYS A 326 -22.07 13.04 -26.22
CA LYS A 326 -23.42 12.74 -25.70
C LYS A 326 -23.63 13.34 -24.32
N GLU A 327 -24.47 14.37 -24.31
CA GLU A 327 -25.40 14.84 -23.26
C GLU A 327 -24.97 14.70 -21.78
N LEU A 328 -24.92 15.83 -21.06
CA LEU A 328 -24.90 15.85 -19.59
C LEU A 328 -26.11 15.04 -19.10
N VAL A 329 -25.88 13.92 -18.41
CA VAL A 329 -26.98 13.20 -17.76
C VAL A 329 -27.17 13.74 -16.35
N LEU A 330 -27.58 15.01 -16.30
CA LEU A 330 -27.88 15.76 -15.08
C LEU A 330 -28.81 14.96 -14.17
N GLY A 331 -28.38 14.76 -12.92
CA GLY A 331 -29.21 14.14 -11.89
C GLY A 331 -29.44 12.63 -12.06
N LYS A 332 -28.72 11.95 -12.96
CA LYS A 332 -28.80 10.48 -13.05
C LYS A 332 -28.22 9.83 -11.78
N GLU A 333 -29.01 8.94 -11.21
CA GLU A 333 -28.57 8.05 -10.15
C GLU A 333 -27.98 6.76 -10.73
N TRP A 334 -26.83 6.34 -10.23
CA TRP A 334 -26.08 5.18 -10.71
C TRP A 334 -25.99 4.09 -9.65
N LYS A 335 -26.19 2.83 -10.04
CA LYS A 335 -25.71 1.70 -9.23
C LYS A 335 -24.19 1.60 -9.40
N SER A 336 -23.48 1.20 -8.34
CA SER A 336 -22.02 1.00 -8.37
C SER A 336 -21.58 0.07 -9.51
N MET A 337 -22.28 -1.06 -9.72
CA MET A 337 -21.98 -1.96 -10.83
C MET A 337 -22.22 -1.35 -12.23
N GLU A 338 -23.15 -0.41 -12.38
CA GLU A 338 -23.34 0.30 -13.67
C GLU A 338 -22.13 1.20 -13.95
N MET A 339 -21.61 1.88 -12.93
CA MET A 339 -20.38 2.66 -13.05
C MET A 339 -19.17 1.77 -13.33
N VAL A 340 -19.06 0.60 -12.68
CA VAL A 340 -17.98 -0.36 -12.95
C VAL A 340 -17.96 -0.76 -14.43
N LYS A 341 -19.12 -1.02 -15.02
CA LYS A 341 -19.23 -1.36 -16.45
C LYS A 341 -18.76 -0.24 -17.37
N VAL A 342 -18.88 1.02 -16.96
CA VAL A 342 -18.36 2.16 -17.73
C VAL A 342 -16.85 2.28 -17.54
N ILE A 343 -16.40 2.31 -16.28
CA ILE A 343 -15.00 2.55 -15.91
C ILE A 343 -14.09 1.40 -16.35
N TYR A 344 -14.54 0.16 -16.14
CA TYR A 344 -13.76 -1.06 -16.37
C TYR A 344 -14.23 -1.86 -17.60
N ARG A 345 -14.87 -1.21 -18.58
CA ARG A 345 -15.42 -1.85 -19.80
C ARG A 345 -14.45 -2.75 -20.56
N MET A 346 -13.15 -2.47 -20.53
CA MET A 346 -12.11 -3.25 -21.23
C MET A 346 -11.51 -4.36 -20.37
N TYR A 347 -11.86 -4.42 -19.08
CA TYR A 347 -11.46 -5.49 -18.19
C TYR A 347 -12.45 -6.65 -18.30
N PRO A 348 -11.97 -7.91 -18.25
CA PRO A 348 -12.87 -9.06 -18.31
C PRO A 348 -13.84 -9.06 -17.12
N GLU A 349 -15.09 -9.46 -17.37
CA GLU A 349 -16.22 -9.28 -16.43
C GLU A 349 -16.01 -9.94 -15.07
N ASN A 350 -15.21 -11.01 -15.01
CA ASN A 350 -14.86 -11.67 -13.76
C ASN A 350 -14.06 -10.77 -12.79
N LEU A 351 -13.58 -9.61 -13.26
CA LEU A 351 -12.91 -8.59 -12.44
C LEU A 351 -13.85 -7.49 -11.95
N TRP A 352 -15.09 -7.42 -12.44
CA TRP A 352 -16.01 -6.32 -12.11
C TRP A 352 -16.46 -6.34 -10.64
N GLY A 353 -16.69 -7.51 -10.05
CA GLY A 353 -17.02 -7.62 -8.62
C GLY A 353 -15.90 -7.05 -7.72
N PRO A 354 -14.64 -7.50 -7.86
CA PRO A 354 -13.51 -6.90 -7.16
C PRO A 354 -13.36 -5.39 -7.43
N ALA A 355 -13.54 -4.95 -8.68
CA ALA A 355 -13.45 -3.54 -9.05
C ALA A 355 -14.54 -2.68 -8.40
N GLU A 356 -15.73 -3.22 -8.17
CA GLU A 356 -16.81 -2.55 -7.45
C GLU A 356 -16.41 -2.20 -6.02
N GLY A 357 -15.69 -3.08 -5.33
CA GLY A 357 -15.18 -2.81 -3.98
C GLY A 357 -14.27 -1.59 -3.94
N GLY A 358 -13.33 -1.48 -4.88
CA GLY A 358 -12.46 -0.30 -5.00
C GLY A 358 -13.23 0.97 -5.36
N LEU A 359 -14.22 0.87 -6.26
CA LEU A 359 -15.08 2.01 -6.60
C LEU A 359 -15.92 2.50 -5.41
N LEU A 360 -16.42 1.59 -4.57
CA LEU A 360 -17.20 1.97 -3.40
C LEU A 360 -16.36 2.74 -2.38
N GLN A 361 -15.07 2.42 -2.21
CA GLN A 361 -14.17 3.21 -1.36
C GLN A 361 -13.98 4.63 -1.91
N VAL A 362 -13.84 4.77 -3.23
CA VAL A 362 -13.75 6.07 -3.92
C VAL A 362 -15.02 6.89 -3.69
N LEU A 363 -16.20 6.28 -3.91
CA LEU A 363 -17.48 6.96 -3.75
C LEU A 363 -17.74 7.38 -2.30
N GLU A 364 -17.36 6.55 -1.34
CA GLU A 364 -17.49 6.87 0.08
C GLU A 364 -16.56 8.02 0.50
N LYS A 365 -15.33 8.03 0.00
CA LYS A 365 -14.41 9.17 0.17
C LYS A 365 -15.01 10.44 -0.43
N LEU A 366 -15.47 10.41 -1.69
CA LEU A 366 -16.08 11.56 -2.35
C LEU A 366 -17.34 12.05 -1.62
N ARG A 367 -18.06 11.15 -0.94
CA ARG A 367 -19.21 11.49 -0.10
C ARG A 367 -18.76 12.25 1.15
N GLY A 368 -17.68 11.80 1.78
CA GLY A 368 -17.02 12.52 2.87
C GLY A 368 -16.52 13.90 2.46
N ASP A 369 -16.02 14.04 1.22
CA ASP A 369 -15.59 15.31 0.62
C ASP A 369 -16.77 16.20 0.18
N GLY A 370 -18.03 15.76 0.34
CA GLY A 370 -19.22 16.51 -0.06
C GLY A 370 -19.45 16.62 -1.57
N LYS A 371 -18.75 15.80 -2.37
CA LYS A 371 -18.80 15.80 -3.85
C LYS A 371 -19.87 14.87 -4.43
N VAL A 372 -20.26 13.83 -3.69
CA VAL A 372 -21.28 12.86 -4.14
C VAL A 372 -22.24 12.52 -3.01
N GLU A 373 -23.41 12.03 -3.36
CA GLU A 373 -24.46 11.62 -2.42
C GLU A 373 -24.87 10.17 -2.68
N LYS A 374 -25.18 9.46 -1.60
CA LYS A 374 -25.79 8.13 -1.65
C LYS A 374 -27.29 8.25 -1.39
N THR A 375 -28.11 7.82 -2.35
CA THR A 375 -29.57 7.94 -2.27
C THR A 375 -30.17 6.86 -1.37
N ALA A 376 -31.41 7.04 -0.94
CA ALA A 376 -32.13 6.05 -0.12
C ALA A 376 -32.25 4.67 -0.82
N GLY A 377 -32.24 4.64 -2.16
CA GLY A 377 -32.23 3.42 -2.96
C GLY A 377 -30.85 2.76 -3.11
N GLY A 378 -29.83 3.25 -2.41
CA GLY A 378 -28.46 2.71 -2.47
C GLY A 378 -27.68 3.06 -3.74
N LYS A 379 -28.19 4.01 -4.55
CA LYS A 379 -27.50 4.52 -5.73
C LYS A 379 -26.65 5.74 -5.39
N TRP A 380 -25.83 6.16 -6.34
CA TRP A 380 -24.91 7.29 -6.23
C TRP A 380 -25.24 8.37 -7.25
N LYS A 381 -25.12 9.64 -6.85
CA LYS A 381 -25.21 10.81 -7.74
C LYS A 381 -24.18 11.86 -7.34
N ALA A 382 -23.82 12.75 -8.25
CA ALA A 382 -23.07 13.96 -7.91
C ALA A 382 -23.89 14.83 -6.93
N SER A 383 -23.21 15.53 -6.01
CA SER A 383 -23.87 16.46 -5.08
C SER A 383 -24.29 17.74 -5.78
N ASP A 384 -25.30 18.41 -5.24
CA ASP A 384 -25.78 19.68 -5.81
C ASP A 384 -24.69 20.76 -5.78
N SER A 385 -23.79 20.73 -4.80
CA SER A 385 -22.63 21.64 -4.75
C SER A 385 -21.67 21.39 -5.90
N LEU A 386 -21.29 20.14 -6.16
CA LEU A 386 -20.41 19.79 -7.26
C LEU A 386 -21.04 20.15 -8.61
N MET A 387 -22.35 19.95 -8.76
CA MET A 387 -23.06 20.27 -10.00
C MET A 387 -23.10 21.78 -10.28
N ARG A 388 -23.20 22.63 -9.26
CA ARG A 388 -23.11 24.10 -9.42
C ARG A 388 -21.75 24.58 -9.92
N ASP A 389 -20.67 23.91 -9.51
CA ASP A 389 -19.32 24.28 -9.96
C ASP A 389 -19.05 23.86 -11.42
N VAL A 390 -19.78 22.86 -11.92
CA VAL A 390 -19.60 22.28 -13.25
C VAL A 390 -20.57 22.86 -14.30
N VAL A 391 -21.73 23.33 -13.87
CA VAL A 391 -22.78 23.91 -14.73
C VAL A 391 -22.98 25.38 -14.36
N PRO A 392 -22.56 26.34 -15.19
CA PRO A 392 -22.74 27.77 -14.92
C PRO A 392 -24.20 28.16 -14.74
N ASP A 393 -24.45 29.25 -13.99
CA ASP A 393 -25.79 29.80 -13.76
C ASP A 393 -26.59 29.96 -15.07
N GLY A 394 -27.76 29.34 -15.13
CA GLY A 394 -28.71 29.46 -16.26
C GLY A 394 -29.17 28.15 -16.91
N VAL A 395 -28.60 27.00 -16.52
CA VAL A 395 -29.09 25.67 -16.96
C VAL A 395 -29.87 25.03 -15.82
N ASP A 396 -31.18 24.84 -16.02
CA ASP A 396 -32.09 24.32 -15.00
C ASP A 396 -31.76 22.86 -14.60
N ALA A 397 -31.26 22.68 -13.38
CA ALA A 397 -30.96 21.37 -12.78
C ALA A 397 -32.23 20.52 -12.51
N GLY A 398 -33.43 21.10 -12.65
CA GLY A 398 -34.72 20.43 -12.47
C GLY A 398 -35.26 19.73 -13.72
N SER A 399 -34.67 19.97 -14.91
CA SER A 399 -35.11 19.32 -16.14
C SER A 399 -34.52 17.91 -16.24
N ARG A 400 -35.36 16.88 -16.13
CA ARG A 400 -35.02 15.45 -16.36
C ARG A 400 -34.68 15.13 -17.83
N SER A 401 -34.44 16.15 -18.65
CA SER A 401 -34.09 16.02 -20.05
C SER A 401 -32.62 16.32 -20.23
N PRO A 402 -31.88 15.49 -20.97
CA PRO A 402 -30.47 15.72 -21.21
C PRO A 402 -30.24 17.08 -21.89
N VAL A 403 -29.32 17.87 -21.34
CA VAL A 403 -28.93 19.17 -21.92
C VAL A 403 -27.80 18.90 -22.91
N LYS A 404 -28.06 19.21 -24.19
CA LYS A 404 -27.01 19.27 -25.22
C LYS A 404 -26.25 20.59 -25.06
N LEU A 405 -24.97 20.48 -24.75
CA LEU A 405 -24.01 21.59 -24.83
C LEU A 405 -23.50 21.75 -26.26
#